data_AF-A0AAU3B2L8-F1
#
_entry.id   AF-A0AAU3B2L8-F1
#
_cell.length_a   1.000
_cell.length_b   1.000
_cell.length_c   1.000
_cell.angle_alpha   90.00
_cell.angle_beta   90.00
_cell.angle_gamma   90.00
#
_symmetry.space_group_name_H-M   'P 1'
#
loop_
_entity.id
_entity.type
_entity.pdbx_description
1 polymer ?
#
loop_
_entity_poly.entity_id
_entity_poly.type
_entity_poly.pdbx_seq_one_letter_code
_entity_poly.pdbx_strand_id
1 'polypeptide(L)'
;MSEPLTTPGEGFHPHLHDTAGESPAPLRTRLHHIRADALDGDTAQTGGMRRFAAVSGNTVGSEKLWMGQTHVAPSTSSSDHHHGASETAIYVVSGHPEFVFLDDSGAQPEEVRLRTSPGDYIFVPPFVPHREENPDPAEEAVVVIARSTQEAIVVNVPQLYVLRPGQEA
;
A
#
# COMPACT_ATOMS: atom_id res chain seq x y z
N MET A 1 -1.57 30.50 9.96
CA MET A 1 -2.91 30.09 9.53
C MET A 1 -2.78 28.63 9.15
N SER A 2 -3.22 27.72 10.02
CA SER A 2 -3.15 26.29 9.75
C SER A 2 -4.34 25.94 8.86
N GLU A 3 -4.08 25.39 7.69
CA GLU A 3 -5.15 24.81 6.88
C GLU A 3 -5.77 23.64 7.66
N PRO A 4 -7.10 23.45 7.63
CA PRO A 4 -7.72 22.32 8.28
C PRO A 4 -7.29 21.04 7.55
N LEU A 5 -6.86 20.02 8.30
CA LEU A 5 -6.70 18.67 7.76
C LEU A 5 -8.05 18.27 7.14
N THR A 6 -8.02 17.85 5.87
CA THR A 6 -9.19 17.26 5.23
C THR A 6 -9.55 15.98 5.98
N THR A 7 -10.71 15.96 6.64
CA THR A 7 -11.28 14.73 7.20
C THR A 7 -11.51 13.72 6.06
N PRO A 8 -10.97 12.49 6.15
CA PRO A 8 -11.28 11.46 5.17
C PRO A 8 -12.80 11.26 5.07
N GLY A 9 -13.35 11.42 3.86
CA GLY A 9 -14.80 11.28 3.59
C GLY A 9 -15.59 12.59 3.43
N GLU A 10 -15.04 13.75 3.81
CA GLU A 10 -15.70 15.06 3.62
C GLU A 10 -15.20 15.83 2.37
N GLY A 11 -14.78 15.11 1.33
CA GLY A 11 -14.54 15.71 0.03
C GLY A 11 -15.85 16.23 -0.57
N PHE A 12 -15.90 17.49 -0.99
CA PHE A 12 -17.01 17.99 -1.79
C PHE A 12 -16.95 17.35 -3.19
N HIS A 13 -17.91 16.47 -3.52
CA HIS A 13 -18.02 15.77 -4.81
C HIS A 13 -19.29 16.19 -5.57
N PRO A 14 -19.30 17.35 -6.24
CA PRO A 14 -20.54 17.99 -6.68
C PRO A 14 -21.30 17.32 -7.84
N HIS A 15 -20.77 16.28 -8.49
CA HIS A 15 -21.25 15.92 -9.83
C HIS A 15 -21.37 14.41 -10.16
N LEU A 16 -21.72 13.53 -9.23
CA LEU A 16 -21.91 12.11 -9.57
C LEU A 16 -23.17 11.54 -8.92
N HIS A 17 -24.16 11.20 -9.74
CA HIS A 17 -25.38 10.52 -9.32
C HIS A 17 -25.10 9.01 -9.17
N ASP A 18 -25.46 8.42 -8.04
CA ASP A 18 -25.50 6.96 -7.86
C ASP A 18 -26.66 6.39 -8.67
N THR A 19 -26.39 5.84 -9.86
CA THR A 19 -27.39 5.08 -10.63
C THR A 19 -27.42 3.64 -10.15
N ALA A 20 -28.11 3.39 -9.04
CA ALA A 20 -28.45 2.04 -8.61
C ALA A 20 -29.51 1.45 -9.57
N GLY A 21 -29.15 0.45 -10.39
CA GLY A 21 -30.13 -0.37 -11.12
C GLY A 21 -29.88 -0.63 -12.60
N GLU A 22 -28.84 -0.08 -13.23
CA GLU A 22 -28.48 -0.41 -14.62
C GLU A 22 -27.40 -1.50 -14.68
N SER A 23 -27.42 -2.32 -15.73
CA SER A 23 -26.32 -3.24 -16.05
C SER A 23 -25.01 -2.47 -16.03
N PRO A 24 -23.94 -2.97 -15.38
CA PRO A 24 -22.72 -2.20 -15.22
C PRO A 24 -22.17 -1.88 -16.60
N ALA A 25 -22.30 -0.61 -17.02
CA ALA A 25 -21.80 -0.22 -18.33
C ALA A 25 -20.27 -0.41 -18.36
N PRO A 26 -19.64 -0.51 -19.55
CA PRO A 26 -18.29 -1.04 -19.68
C PRO A 26 -17.26 -0.25 -18.86
N LEU A 27 -16.50 -0.94 -18.01
CA LEU A 27 -15.52 -0.34 -17.09
C LEU A 27 -14.45 0.50 -17.80
N ARG A 28 -14.18 0.26 -19.08
CA ARG A 28 -13.06 0.92 -19.80
C ARG A 28 -13.46 2.16 -20.59
N THR A 29 -14.71 2.59 -20.51
CA THR A 29 -15.25 3.66 -21.36
C THR A 29 -15.57 4.96 -20.61
N ARG A 30 -15.29 5.00 -19.29
CA ARG A 30 -15.62 6.13 -18.41
C ARG A 30 -14.62 6.27 -17.27
N LEU A 31 -14.65 7.43 -16.62
CA LEU A 31 -13.99 7.65 -15.33
C LEU A 31 -14.76 6.95 -14.22
N HIS A 32 -14.04 6.51 -13.19
CA HIS A 32 -14.62 5.92 -11.98
C HIS A 32 -14.27 6.77 -10.77
N HIS A 33 -15.28 7.04 -9.96
CA HIS A 33 -15.12 7.64 -8.64
C HIS A 33 -15.33 6.54 -7.61
N ILE A 34 -14.32 6.33 -6.76
CA ILE A 34 -14.37 5.39 -5.64
C ILE A 34 -14.37 6.24 -4.38
N ARG A 35 -15.45 6.16 -3.60
CA ARG A 35 -15.54 6.87 -2.33
C ARG A 35 -14.67 6.19 -1.28
N ALA A 36 -14.16 6.97 -0.34
CA ALA A 36 -13.32 6.46 0.75
C ALA A 36 -14.05 5.44 1.65
N ASP A 37 -15.38 5.46 1.69
CA ASP A 37 -16.23 4.53 2.45
C ASP A 37 -16.67 3.30 1.66
N ALA A 38 -16.24 3.17 0.40
CA ALA A 38 -16.66 2.13 -0.54
C ALA A 38 -15.49 1.24 -0.99
N LEU A 39 -14.47 1.07 -0.15
CA LEU A 39 -13.32 0.25 -0.47
C LEU A 39 -13.66 -1.25 -0.39
N ASP A 40 -13.08 -2.03 -1.29
CA ASP A 40 -13.27 -3.47 -1.35
C ASP A 40 -12.37 -4.18 -0.34
N GLY A 41 -12.97 -4.85 0.64
CA GLY A 41 -12.28 -5.62 1.67
C GLY A 41 -11.94 -7.06 1.29
N ASP A 42 -12.39 -7.56 0.13
CA ASP A 42 -12.11 -8.91 -0.36
C ASP A 42 -10.67 -9.01 -0.93
N THR A 43 -9.71 -8.81 -0.04
CA THR A 43 -8.27 -8.89 -0.34
C THR A 43 -7.58 -9.80 0.66
N ALA A 44 -6.37 -10.26 0.33
CA ALA A 44 -5.58 -11.09 1.23
C ALA A 44 -5.22 -10.32 2.50
N GLN A 45 -5.59 -10.88 3.66
CA GLN A 45 -5.35 -10.28 4.97
C GLN A 45 -4.28 -11.06 5.74
N THR A 46 -3.52 -10.35 6.56
CA THR A 46 -2.55 -10.96 7.49
C THR A 46 -2.82 -10.42 8.89
N GLY A 47 -2.41 -11.16 9.93
CA GLY A 47 -2.62 -10.73 11.31
C GLY A 47 -2.08 -9.30 11.55
N GLY A 48 -2.93 -8.41 12.06
CA GLY A 48 -2.57 -7.01 12.31
C GLY A 48 -2.53 -6.10 11.08
N MET A 49 -2.72 -6.59 9.86
CA MET A 49 -2.70 -5.78 8.63
C MET A 49 -3.96 -6.01 7.80
N ARG A 50 -4.83 -5.00 7.75
CA ARG A 50 -6.07 -5.01 6.95
C ARG A 50 -5.86 -4.23 5.65
N ARG A 51 -6.22 -4.84 4.53
CA ARG A 51 -6.02 -4.30 3.18
C ARG A 51 -7.35 -4.09 2.49
N PHE A 52 -7.48 -2.98 1.80
CA PHE A 52 -8.70 -2.58 1.09
C PHE A 52 -8.33 -2.06 -0.30
N ALA A 53 -8.98 -2.56 -1.34
CA ALA A 53 -8.75 -2.10 -2.71
C ALA A 53 -9.69 -0.92 -3.06
N ALA A 54 -9.13 0.13 -3.67
CA ALA A 54 -9.89 1.20 -4.30
C ALA A 54 -9.91 1.00 -5.82
N VAL A 55 -8.72 0.88 -6.43
CA VAL A 55 -8.52 0.70 -7.87
C VAL A 55 -7.93 -0.68 -8.11
N SER A 56 -8.64 -1.55 -8.82
CA SER A 56 -8.16 -2.86 -9.23
C SER A 56 -8.86 -3.33 -10.51
N GLY A 57 -8.44 -4.47 -11.04
CA GLY A 57 -9.14 -5.18 -12.10
C GLY A 57 -10.57 -5.52 -11.71
N ASN A 58 -10.80 -5.91 -10.45
CA ASN A 58 -12.13 -6.28 -9.96
C ASN A 58 -13.03 -5.06 -9.73
N THR A 59 -12.49 -3.94 -9.24
CA THR A 59 -13.32 -2.76 -8.92
C THR A 59 -13.62 -1.91 -10.14
N VAL A 60 -12.60 -1.60 -10.94
CA VAL A 60 -12.71 -0.62 -12.04
C VAL A 60 -12.11 -1.11 -13.36
N GLY A 61 -11.75 -2.40 -13.46
CA GLY A 61 -11.19 -2.97 -14.69
C GLY A 61 -9.76 -2.50 -14.96
N SER A 62 -9.02 -2.11 -13.93
CA SER A 62 -7.61 -1.71 -14.08
C SER A 62 -6.73 -2.90 -14.46
N GLU A 63 -5.84 -2.70 -15.43
CA GLU A 63 -4.91 -3.74 -15.89
C GLU A 63 -3.50 -3.55 -15.35
N LYS A 64 -3.07 -2.28 -15.18
CA LYS A 64 -1.67 -1.93 -14.91
C LYS A 64 -1.41 -1.42 -13.50
N LEU A 65 -2.46 -1.04 -12.79
CA LEU A 65 -2.35 -0.43 -11.47
C LEU A 65 -3.33 -1.10 -10.53
N TRP A 66 -2.85 -1.48 -9.37
CA TRP A 66 -3.70 -1.71 -8.21
C TRP A 66 -3.40 -0.60 -7.21
N MET A 67 -4.43 -0.04 -6.56
CA MET A 67 -4.25 0.94 -5.50
C MET A 67 -5.28 0.73 -4.40
N GLY A 68 -4.84 0.85 -3.16
CA GLY A 68 -5.68 0.61 -1.99
C GLY A 68 -5.06 1.15 -0.71
N GLN A 69 -5.68 0.81 0.42
CA GLN A 69 -5.18 1.17 1.74
C GLN A 69 -4.75 -0.08 2.50
N THR A 70 -3.68 0.06 3.28
CA THR A 70 -3.31 -0.89 4.32
C THR A 70 -3.40 -0.18 5.67
N HIS A 71 -4.15 -0.78 6.58
CA HIS A 71 -4.25 -0.41 7.97
C HIS A 71 -3.40 -1.37 8.79
N VAL A 72 -2.35 -0.84 9.43
CA VAL A 72 -1.38 -1.59 10.21
C VAL A 72 -1.65 -1.33 11.68
N ALA A 73 -2.14 -2.35 12.38
CA ALA A 73 -2.49 -2.26 13.80
C ALA A 73 -1.27 -1.90 14.67
N PRO A 74 -1.49 -1.40 15.89
CA PRO A 74 -0.40 -1.11 16.83
C PRO A 74 0.50 -2.33 17.06
N SER A 75 1.79 -2.10 17.31
CA SER A 75 2.80 -3.14 17.59
C SER A 75 2.80 -4.29 16.58
N THR A 76 2.56 -3.98 15.29
CA THR A 76 2.49 -4.98 14.23
C THR A 76 3.76 -4.94 13.39
N SER A 77 4.24 -6.12 13.01
CA SER A 77 5.35 -6.30 12.09
C SER A 77 4.96 -7.37 11.07
N SER A 78 5.23 -7.14 9.79
CA SER A 78 5.12 -8.20 8.78
C SER A 78 6.24 -9.24 8.98
N SER A 79 6.17 -10.34 8.23
CA SER A 79 7.37 -11.14 7.97
C SER A 79 8.29 -10.42 6.98
N ASP A 80 9.55 -10.82 6.92
CA ASP A 80 10.47 -10.40 5.86
C ASP A 80 9.98 -10.99 4.52
N HIS A 81 9.84 -10.14 3.51
CA HIS A 81 9.29 -10.55 2.21
C HIS A 81 9.73 -9.65 1.06
N HIS A 82 9.46 -10.05 -0.17
CA HIS A 82 9.50 -9.17 -1.34
C HIS A 82 8.24 -9.35 -2.21
N HIS A 83 8.00 -8.41 -3.11
CA HIS A 83 6.82 -8.40 -4.00
C HIS A 83 7.08 -8.96 -5.40
N GLY A 84 8.07 -9.85 -5.54
CA GLY A 84 8.53 -10.35 -6.85
C GLY A 84 8.79 -9.19 -7.82
N ALA A 85 8.25 -9.29 -9.04
CA ALA A 85 8.40 -8.29 -10.09
C ALA A 85 7.56 -7.00 -9.89
N SER A 86 6.77 -6.90 -8.81
CA SER A 86 5.94 -5.72 -8.58
C SER A 86 6.79 -4.54 -8.11
N GLU A 87 6.55 -3.39 -8.72
CA GLU A 87 6.90 -2.09 -8.14
C GLU A 87 5.80 -1.71 -7.16
N THR A 88 6.18 -1.16 -6.01
CA THR A 88 5.23 -0.68 -5.01
C THR A 88 5.58 0.74 -4.58
N ALA A 89 4.61 1.65 -4.65
CA ALA A 89 4.68 2.98 -4.09
C ALA A 89 3.72 3.09 -2.91
N ILE A 90 4.17 3.73 -1.84
CA ILE A 90 3.44 3.84 -0.58
C ILE A 90 3.41 5.32 -0.18
N TYR A 91 2.24 5.79 0.25
CA TYR A 91 2.03 7.11 0.82
C TYR A 91 1.48 6.98 2.24
N VAL A 92 2.09 7.68 3.20
CA VAL A 92 1.67 7.61 4.61
C VAL A 92 0.53 8.58 4.86
N VAL A 93 -0.64 8.05 5.22
CA VAL A 93 -1.84 8.85 5.52
C VAL A 93 -1.86 9.26 6.98
N SER A 94 -1.60 8.32 7.90
CA SER A 94 -1.58 8.56 9.35
C SER A 94 -0.67 7.57 10.07
N GLY A 95 -0.31 7.88 11.32
CA GLY A 95 0.64 7.10 12.11
C GLY A 95 2.09 7.24 11.63
N HIS A 96 2.98 6.40 12.16
CA HIS A 96 4.42 6.45 11.92
C HIS A 96 4.99 5.07 11.60
N PRO A 97 4.58 4.45 10.47
CA PRO A 97 5.11 3.15 10.08
C PRO A 97 6.59 3.24 9.73
N GLU A 98 7.29 2.12 9.83
CA GLU A 98 8.70 1.99 9.52
C GLU A 98 8.90 0.90 8.47
N PHE A 99 9.82 1.15 7.53
CA PHE A 99 10.16 0.23 6.46
C PHE A 99 11.62 -0.20 6.63
N VAL A 100 11.82 -1.50 6.82
CA VAL A 100 13.10 -2.08 7.20
C VAL A 100 13.64 -2.92 6.05
N PHE A 101 14.88 -2.68 5.65
CA PHE A 101 15.58 -3.44 4.62
C PHE A 101 17.08 -3.57 4.95
N LEU A 102 17.79 -4.45 4.26
CA LEU A 102 19.25 -4.57 4.39
C LEU A 102 19.93 -3.78 3.28
N ASP A 103 20.78 -2.82 3.65
CA ASP A 103 21.53 -1.98 2.73
C ASP A 103 23.03 -2.35 2.77
N ASP A 104 23.70 -2.35 1.61
CA ASP A 104 25.16 -2.54 1.50
C ASP A 104 25.89 -1.34 0.90
N SER A 105 25.26 -0.17 0.85
CA SER A 105 25.93 1.06 0.42
C SER A 105 27.10 1.46 1.33
N GLY A 106 27.11 0.96 2.57
CA GLY A 106 28.15 1.18 3.58
C GLY A 106 29.34 0.21 3.50
N ALA A 107 30.18 0.21 4.55
CA ALA A 107 31.36 -0.65 4.61
C ALA A 107 31.03 -2.14 4.81
N GLN A 108 29.86 -2.43 5.39
CA GLN A 108 29.30 -3.77 5.59
C GLN A 108 27.77 -3.67 5.46
N PRO A 109 27.08 -4.77 5.08
CA PRO A 109 25.61 -4.77 5.08
C PRO A 109 25.04 -4.48 6.46
N GLU A 110 24.07 -3.59 6.53
CA GLU A 110 23.38 -3.22 7.78
C GLU A 110 21.88 -3.05 7.59
N GLU A 111 21.12 -3.30 8.66
CA GLU A 111 19.68 -3.10 8.66
C GLU A 111 19.39 -1.60 8.72
N VAL A 112 18.76 -1.09 7.66
CA VAL A 112 18.31 0.30 7.57
C VAL A 112 16.81 0.34 7.83
N ARG A 113 16.40 1.37 8.57
CA ARG A 113 15.02 1.61 8.96
C ARG A 113 14.60 3.00 8.54
N LEU A 114 13.71 3.06 7.57
CA LEU A 114 13.10 4.29 7.11
C LEU A 114 11.93 4.61 8.04
N ARG A 115 12.12 5.58 8.92
CA ARG A 115 11.08 6.09 9.83
C ARG A 115 10.27 7.15 9.10
N THR A 116 8.97 6.93 8.94
CA THR A 116 8.11 7.81 8.15
C THR A 116 7.10 8.55 9.01
N SER A 117 6.56 9.63 8.45
CA SER A 117 5.50 10.46 9.02
C SER A 117 4.39 10.69 7.98
N PRO A 118 3.19 11.14 8.40
CA PRO A 118 2.12 11.47 7.45
C PRO A 118 2.60 12.48 6.39
N GLY A 119 2.35 12.16 5.13
CA GLY A 119 2.83 12.94 3.97
C GLY A 119 4.07 12.36 3.28
N ASP A 120 4.76 11.40 3.89
CA ASP A 120 5.94 10.77 3.31
C ASP A 120 5.59 9.72 2.24
N TYR A 121 6.54 9.49 1.34
CA TYR A 121 6.45 8.49 0.28
C TYR A 121 7.57 7.46 0.41
N ILE A 122 7.24 6.20 0.13
CA ILE A 122 8.19 5.09 0.06
C ILE A 122 8.04 4.41 -1.29
N PHE A 123 9.17 4.05 -1.88
CA PHE A 123 9.21 3.20 -3.06
C PHE A 123 9.92 1.90 -2.71
N VAL A 124 9.24 0.79 -2.96
CA VAL A 124 9.80 -0.55 -2.85
C VAL A 124 10.03 -1.07 -4.27
N PRO A 125 11.29 -1.21 -4.70
CA PRO A 125 11.59 -1.76 -6.01
C PRO A 125 11.32 -3.28 -6.05
N PRO A 126 11.21 -3.87 -7.25
CA PRO A 126 11.04 -5.30 -7.41
C PRO A 126 12.11 -6.10 -6.66
N PHE A 127 11.71 -7.24 -6.12
CA PHE A 127 12.55 -8.24 -5.46
C PHE A 127 13.32 -7.80 -4.20
N VAL A 128 13.27 -6.53 -3.79
CA VAL A 128 13.98 -6.09 -2.59
C VAL A 128 13.30 -6.64 -1.33
N PRO A 129 14.01 -7.44 -0.51
CA PRO A 129 13.49 -7.93 0.75
C PRO A 129 13.32 -6.77 1.73
N HIS A 130 12.15 -6.70 2.34
CA HIS A 130 11.82 -5.69 3.33
C HIS A 130 10.78 -6.21 4.33
N ARG A 131 10.58 -5.43 5.38
CA ARG A 131 9.54 -5.63 6.39
C ARG A 131 8.86 -4.31 6.68
N GLU A 132 7.55 -4.36 6.87
CA GLU A 132 6.73 -3.22 7.27
C GLU A 132 6.39 -3.35 8.74
N GLU A 133 6.61 -2.27 9.50
CA GLU A 133 6.38 -2.22 10.94
C GLU A 133 5.50 -1.03 11.31
N ASN A 134 4.64 -1.22 12.30
CA ASN A 134 4.06 -0.16 13.09
C ASN A 134 4.50 -0.35 14.55
N PRO A 135 5.58 0.32 14.98
CA PRO A 135 6.11 0.13 16.33
C PRO A 135 5.28 0.83 17.41
N ASP A 136 4.35 1.72 17.04
CA ASP A 136 3.53 2.42 18.02
C ASP A 136 2.62 1.41 18.77
N PRO A 137 2.56 1.43 20.11
CA PRO A 137 1.76 0.49 20.89
C PRO A 137 0.27 0.83 20.98
N ALA A 138 -0.14 2.01 20.54
CA ALA A 138 -1.51 2.51 20.68
C ALA A 138 -2.13 3.00 19.36
N GLU A 139 -1.35 3.54 18.43
CA GLU A 139 -1.84 4.16 17.21
C GLU A 139 -1.79 3.21 16.00
N GLU A 140 -2.87 3.17 15.21
CA GLU A 140 -2.88 2.50 13.90
C GLU A 140 -2.16 3.38 12.86
N ALA A 141 -1.31 2.77 12.04
CA ALA A 141 -0.77 3.42 10.85
C ALA A 141 -1.65 3.10 9.64
N VAL A 142 -1.91 4.09 8.79
CA VAL A 142 -2.65 3.93 7.55
C VAL A 142 -1.80 4.41 6.40
N VAL A 143 -1.65 3.55 5.39
CA VAL A 143 -0.90 3.86 4.17
C VAL A 143 -1.76 3.61 2.93
N VAL A 144 -1.58 4.42 1.89
CA VAL A 144 -2.05 4.12 0.54
C VAL A 144 -0.93 3.40 -0.20
N ILE A 145 -1.26 2.26 -0.80
CA ILE A 145 -0.32 1.46 -1.58
C ILE A 145 -0.78 1.44 -3.03
N ALA A 146 0.12 1.73 -3.95
CA ALA A 146 -0.04 1.50 -5.38
C ALA A 146 0.98 0.47 -5.84
N ARG A 147 0.54 -0.52 -6.64
CA ARG A 147 1.43 -1.54 -7.20
C ARG A 147 1.18 -1.76 -8.68
N SER A 148 2.22 -2.19 -9.40
CA SER A 148 2.15 -2.42 -10.85
C SER A 148 1.47 -3.74 -11.25
N THR A 149 1.22 -4.64 -10.29
CA THR A 149 0.54 -5.93 -10.53
C THR A 149 -0.87 -5.96 -9.92
N GLN A 150 -1.81 -6.64 -10.60
CA GLN A 150 -3.13 -6.89 -10.02
C GLN A 150 -3.04 -7.89 -8.85
N GLU A 151 -2.24 -8.94 -9.01
CA GLU A 151 -1.96 -9.91 -7.96
C GLU A 151 -1.14 -9.29 -6.83
N ALA A 152 -1.50 -9.62 -5.59
CA ALA A 152 -0.75 -9.26 -4.40
C ALA A 152 0.43 -10.22 -4.20
N ILE A 153 1.50 -10.03 -4.99
CA ILE A 153 2.68 -10.89 -4.89
C ILE A 153 3.35 -10.66 -3.53
N VAL A 154 3.47 -11.74 -2.76
CA VAL A 154 4.19 -11.75 -1.48
C VAL A 154 5.00 -13.04 -1.43
N VAL A 155 6.33 -12.89 -1.48
CA VAL A 155 7.26 -14.01 -1.34
C VAL A 155 7.96 -13.84 0.01
N ASN A 156 7.59 -14.68 0.97
CA ASN A 156 8.20 -14.67 2.30
C ASN A 156 9.63 -15.23 2.23
N VAL A 157 10.54 -14.58 2.93
CA VAL A 157 11.95 -14.98 3.04
C VAL A 157 12.31 -15.21 4.50
N PRO A 158 13.29 -16.07 4.81
CA PRO A 158 13.62 -16.38 6.20
C PRO A 158 14.30 -15.22 6.94
N GLN A 159 14.93 -14.30 6.21
CA GLN A 159 15.59 -13.10 6.74
C GLN A 159 15.80 -12.06 5.62
N LEU A 160 15.94 -10.79 5.98
CA LEU A 160 16.41 -9.74 5.08
C LEU A 160 17.79 -10.07 4.50
N TYR A 161 17.97 -9.76 3.21
CA TYR A 161 19.24 -9.88 2.51
C TYR A 161 19.36 -8.76 1.49
N VAL A 162 20.60 -8.48 1.07
CA VAL A 162 20.86 -7.51 0.01
C VAL A 162 20.58 -8.15 -1.33
N LEU A 163 19.66 -7.56 -2.09
CA LEU A 163 19.41 -7.97 -3.46
C LEU A 163 20.60 -7.56 -4.35
N ARG A 164 21.32 -8.55 -4.90
CA ARG A 164 22.40 -8.25 -5.85
C ARG A 164 21.85 -8.13 -7.27
N PRO A 165 22.45 -7.27 -8.12
CA PRO A 165 22.08 -7.18 -9.53
C PRO A 165 22.09 -8.56 -10.20
N GLY A 166 21.00 -8.90 -10.91
CA GLY A 166 20.84 -10.17 -11.62
C GLY A 166 20.30 -11.34 -10.78
N GLN A 167 19.88 -11.12 -9.53
CA GLN A 167 19.18 -12.11 -8.69
C GLN A 167 17.64 -11.97 -8.72
N GLU A 168 17.09 -11.28 -9.71
CA GLU A 168 15.66 -10.93 -9.87
C GLU A 168 14.75 -12.14 -10.27
N ALA A 169 15.15 -13.37 -9.92
CA ALA A 169 14.49 -14.59 -10.40
C ALA A 169 13.17 -14.91 -9.67
#